data_AF-A0A2S6YYW6-F1
#
_entry.id   AF-A0A2S6YYW6-F1
#
_cell.length_a   1.000
_cell.length_b   1.000
_cell.length_c   1.000
_cell.angle_alpha   90.00
_cell.angle_beta   90.00
_cell.angle_gamma   90.00
#
_symmetry.space_group_name_H-M   'P 1'
#
loop_
_entity.id
_entity.type
_entity.pdbx_description
1 polymer ?
#
loop_
_entity_poly.entity_id
_entity_poly.type
_entity_poly.pdbx_seq_one_letter_code
_entity_poly.pdbx_strand_id
1 'polypeptide(L)' 'MFLARMETLVPWVALCAVIAPHYPRAGKGRHPVGLERMLRMYFVQQWFNLADQACEEALLDSTALRR' A
#
# COMPACT_ATOMS: atom_id res chain seq x y z
N MET A 1 17.08 -10.80 1.55
CA MET A 1 16.59 -12.06 2.18
C MET A 1 15.13 -11.97 2.60
N PHE A 2 14.71 -10.92 3.33
CA PHE A 2 13.31 -10.78 3.80
C PHE A 2 12.27 -10.68 2.66
N LEU A 3 12.42 -9.74 1.73
CA LEU A 3 11.46 -9.54 0.63
C LEU A 3 11.30 -10.78 -0.26
N ALA A 4 12.40 -11.48 -0.56
CA ALA A 4 12.36 -12.72 -1.34
C ALA A 4 11.59 -13.83 -0.62
N ARG A 5 11.67 -13.91 0.71
CA ARG A 5 10.87 -14.84 1.51
C ARG A 5 9.39 -14.44 1.53
N MET A 6 9.09 -13.15 1.62
CA MET A 6 7.70 -12.70 1.55
C MET A 6 7.09 -12.93 0.18
N GLU A 7 7.89 -12.87 -0.89
CA GLU A 7 7.41 -13.18 -2.24
C GLU A 7 6.89 -14.61 -2.35
N THR A 8 7.46 -15.56 -1.59
CA THR A 8 7.03 -16.96 -1.58
C THR A 8 5.97 -17.28 -0.53
N LEU A 9 5.96 -16.56 0.60
CA LEU A 9 5.01 -16.80 1.69
C LEU A 9 3.66 -16.13 1.47
N VAL A 10 3.63 -14.97 0.80
CA VAL A 10 2.39 -14.22 0.58
C VAL A 10 1.69 -14.74 -0.67
N PRO A 11 0.40 -15.13 -0.60
CA PRO A 11 -0.35 -15.63 -1.74
C PRO A 11 -0.84 -14.47 -2.63
N TRP A 12 0.07 -13.80 -3.33
CA TRP A 12 -0.21 -12.57 -4.09
C TRP A 12 -1.37 -12.69 -5.07
N VAL A 13 -1.43 -13.79 -5.82
CA VAL A 13 -2.48 -14.04 -6.82
C VAL A 13 -3.85 -14.12 -6.16
N ALA A 14 -3.97 -14.86 -5.06
CA ALA A 14 -5.23 -15.01 -4.32
C ALA A 14 -5.68 -13.68 -3.71
N LEU A 15 -4.75 -12.92 -3.12
CA LEU A 15 -5.04 -11.60 -2.58
C LEU A 15 -5.50 -10.63 -3.67
N CYS A 16 -4.81 -10.61 -4.82
CA CYS A 16 -5.21 -9.76 -5.93
C CYS A 16 -6.59 -10.14 -6.48
N ALA A 17 -6.93 -11.43 -6.53
CA ALA A 17 -8.24 -11.89 -6.98
C ALA A 17 -9.38 -11.38 -6.09
N VAL A 18 -9.18 -11.33 -4.77
CA VAL A 18 -10.16 -10.82 -3.81
C VAL A 18 -10.30 -9.29 -3.90
N ILE A 19 -9.20 -8.58 -4.18
CA ILE A 19 -9.19 -7.11 -4.20
C ILE A 19 -9.61 -6.55 -5.57
N ALA A 20 -9.36 -7.27 -6.66
CA ALA A 20 -9.61 -6.81 -8.03
C ALA A 20 -11.02 -6.27 -8.29
N PRO A 21 -12.12 -6.86 -7.76
CA PRO A 21 -13.46 -6.31 -7.95
C PRO A 21 -13.66 -4.92 -7.33
N HIS A 22 -12.90 -4.59 -6.29
CA HIS A 22 -12.96 -3.33 -5.55
C HIS A 22 -11.90 -2.32 -6.01
N TYR A 23 -10.90 -2.76 -6.79
CA TYR A 23 -9.82 -1.88 -7.23
C TYR A 23 -10.32 -0.92 -8.32
N PRO A 24 -10.09 0.39 -8.18
CA PRO A 24 -10.57 1.38 -9.14
C PRO A 24 -10.00 1.08 -10.53
N ARG A 25 -10.90 0.93 -11.51
CA ARG A 25 -10.52 0.80 -12.91
C ARG A 25 -10.04 2.15 -13.42
N ALA A 26 -9.05 2.14 -14.31
CA ALA A 26 -8.50 3.35 -14.89
C ALA A 26 -9.62 4.20 -15.54
N GLY A 27 -9.86 5.39 -14.98
CA GLY A 27 -10.72 6.43 -15.58
C GLY A 27 -9.90 7.44 -16.41
N LYS A 28 -10.49 8.61 -16.72
CA LYS A 28 -9.82 9.72 -17.46
C LYS A 28 -8.76 10.50 -16.64
N GLY A 29 -8.32 9.95 -15.51
CA GLY A 29 -7.37 10.59 -14.59
C GLY A 29 -5.99 9.94 -14.60
N ARG A 30 -5.22 10.17 -13.53
CA ARG A 30 -3.93 9.49 -13.31
C ARG A 30 -4.16 7.98 -13.42
N HIS A 31 -3.37 7.32 -14.27
CA HIS A 31 -3.46 5.86 -14.41
C HIS A 31 -3.20 5.22 -13.04
N PRO A 32 -4.15 4.41 -12.53
CA PRO A 32 -3.91 3.68 -11.30
C PRO A 32 -2.68 2.79 -11.50
N VAL A 33 -1.80 2.82 -10.51
CA VAL A 33 -0.69 1.87 -10.43
C VAL A 33 -1.29 0.46 -10.50
N GLY A 34 -0.66 -0.48 -11.21
CA GLY A 34 -1.20 -1.84 -11.29
C GLY A 34 -1.47 -2.43 -9.89
N LEU A 35 -2.64 -3.05 -9.70
CA LEU A 35 -3.12 -3.57 -8.41
C LEU A 35 -2.03 -4.31 -7.64
N GLU A 36 -1.36 -5.25 -8.30
CA GLU A 36 -0.33 -6.10 -7.70
C GLU A 36 0.87 -5.30 -7.16
N ARG A 37 1.26 -4.24 -7.88
CA ARG A 37 2.37 -3.36 -7.49
C ARG A 37 1.98 -2.50 -6.31
N MET A 38 0.77 -1.97 -6.35
CA MET A 38 0.22 -1.13 -5.29
C MET A 38 0.05 -1.95 -4.00
N LEU A 39 -0.49 -3.16 -4.10
CA LEU A 39 -0.61 -4.10 -2.98
C LEU A 39 0.75 -4.41 -2.34
N ARG A 40 1.78 -4.69 -3.15
CA ARG A 40 3.15 -4.89 -2.64
C ARG A 40 3.69 -3.67 -1.90
N MET A 41 3.41 -2.47 -2.40
CA MET A 41 3.82 -1.23 -1.71
C MET A 41 3.17 -1.11 -0.33
N TYR A 42 1.87 -1.41 -0.19
CA TYR A 42 1.22 -1.40 1.13
C TYR A 42 1.76 -2.45 2.09
N PHE A 43 2.03 -3.67 1.63
CA PHE A 43 2.64 -4.69 2.47
C PHE A 43 4.04 -4.29 2.97
N VAL A 44 4.86 -3.69 2.11
CA VAL A 44 6.16 -3.13 2.52
C VAL A 44 5.98 -2.01 3.54
N GLN A 45 5.04 -1.09 3.31
CA GLN A 45 4.73 -0.04 4.28
C GLN A 45 4.31 -0.61 5.64
N GLN A 46 3.47 -1.65 5.66
CA GLN A 46 3.03 -2.31 6.89
C GLN A 46 4.16 -3.06 7.59
N TRP A 47 4.98 -3.83 6.87
CA TRP A 47 6.06 -4.63 7.46
C TRP A 47 7.15 -3.79 8.09
N PHE A 48 7.41 -2.61 7.55
CA PHE A 48 8.44 -1.70 8.03
C PHE A 48 7.86 -0.51 8.80
N ASN A 49 6.57 -0.53 9.12
CA ASN A 49 5.85 0.53 9.82
C ASN A 49 5.98 1.93 9.18
N LEU A 50 6.19 1.97 7.87
CA LEU A 50 6.43 3.22 7.12
C LEU A 50 5.17 4.07 7.01
N ALA A 51 3.98 3.44 7.01
CA ALA A 51 2.72 4.15 6.98
C ALA A 51 2.46 4.90 8.29
N ASP A 52 2.72 4.27 9.43
CA ASP A 52 2.55 4.88 10.75
C ASP A 52 3.52 6.02 10.97
N GLN A 53 4.80 5.83 10.61
CA GLN A 53 5.79 6.90 10.69
C GLN A 53 5.43 8.09 9.78
N ALA A 54 5.04 7.83 8.54
CA ALA A 54 4.63 8.91 7.63
C ALA A 54 3.36 9.64 8.10
N CYS A 55 2.43 8.92 8.73
CA CYS A 55 1.22 9.49 9.33
C CYS A 55 1.55 10.33 10.57
N GLU A 56 2.42 9.83 11.46
CA GLU A 56 2.91 10.55 12.64
C GLU A 56 3.64 11.82 12.23
N GLU A 57 4.57 11.75 11.28
CA GLU A 57 5.26 12.91 10.73
C GLU A 57 4.27 13.92 10.12
N ALA A 58 3.28 13.46 9.36
CA ALA A 58 2.26 14.35 8.78
C ALA A 58 1.36 15.01 9.84
N LEU A 59 1.04 14.30 10.93
CA LEU A 59 0.31 14.85 12.07
C LEU A 59 1.14 15.90 12.82
N LEU A 60 2.41 15.59 13.07
CA LEU A 60 3.36 16.49 13.70
C LEU A 60 3.60 17.74 12.84
N ASP A 61 3.56 17.64 11.51
CA ASP A 61 3.83 18.77 10.62
C ASP A 61 2.58 19.62 10.32
N SER A 62 1.39 19.01 10.32
CA SER A 62 0.14 19.72 10.04
C SER A 62 -0.31 20.64 11.18
N THR A 63 -0.20 21.95 10.99
CA THR A 63 -0.72 22.98 11.92
C THR A 63 -2.23 22.90 12.12
N ALA A 64 -2.98 22.34 11.15
CA ALA A 64 -4.42 22.13 11.24
C ALA A 64 -4.81 20.94 12.14
N LEU A 65 -3.90 19.97 12.33
CA LEU A 65 -4.11 18.76 13.15
C LEU A 65 -3.47 18.89 14.55
N ARG A 66 -2.69 19.95 14.80
CA ARG A 66 -2.06 20.26 16.10
C ARG A 66 -2.97 20.97 17.13
N ARG A 67 -4.29 21.01 16.95
CA ARG A 67 -5.23 21.66 17.88
C ARG A 67 -6.12 20.67 18.62
#